data_AF-A0A0B6YCI0-F1
#
_entry.id   AF-A0A0B6YCI0-F1
#
_cell.length_a   1.000
_cell.length_b   1.000
_cell.length_c   1.000
_cell.angle_alpha   90.00
_cell.angle_beta   90.00
_cell.angle_gamma   90.00
#
_symmetry.space_group_name_H-M   'P 1'
#
loop_
_entity.id
_entity.type
_entity.pdbx_description
1 polymer ?
#
loop_
_entity_poly.entity_id
_entity_poly.type
_entity_poly.pdbx_seq_one_letter_code
_entity_poly.pdbx_strand_id
1 'polypeptide(L)'
;QGSSNNSANRWMDKTIQIVISEDGTCGINMEHSVAEGIALGHLIEHAFSTMSKEKESSVTHAPGSLPYPVYLRWNLSASTLADISRARDTVDRLVENFDLSVFRFDGYGRDFIKNQGMSPDAYIQLALQLTYYKIHGTLTSTYESASVRRFRQGRVDVIRANSPAAQTWIKAMLGQTESTAQDKIHLFMEAVHWQQDYTLDTVLGYGIDLHLLG
;
A
#
# COMPACT_ATOMS: atom_id res chain seq x y z
N GLN A 1 -13.96 10.08 9.33
CA GLN A 1 -14.31 10.21 7.89
C GLN A 1 -15.82 10.40 7.77
N GLY A 2 -16.37 10.72 6.60
CA GLY A 2 -17.81 10.90 6.37
C GLY A 2 -18.19 12.33 5.97
N SER A 3 -19.39 12.48 5.42
CA SER A 3 -19.95 13.72 4.90
C SER A 3 -20.22 14.79 5.98
N SER A 4 -20.46 14.34 7.22
CA SER A 4 -20.56 15.16 8.43
C SER A 4 -19.19 15.55 9.02
N ASN A 5 -18.12 14.93 8.54
CA ASN A 5 -16.74 15.18 8.94
C ASN A 5 -15.96 15.78 7.74
N ASN A 6 -14.72 15.35 7.54
CA ASN A 6 -13.78 15.96 6.58
C ASN A 6 -13.87 15.42 5.14
N SER A 7 -14.81 14.53 4.80
CA SER A 7 -14.85 13.96 3.44
C SER A 7 -15.25 14.97 2.36
N ALA A 8 -16.01 16.02 2.72
CA ALA A 8 -16.33 17.11 1.80
C ALA A 8 -15.15 18.07 1.56
N ASN A 9 -14.11 18.02 2.40
CA ASN A 9 -12.90 18.81 2.27
C ASN A 9 -11.83 18.06 1.46
N ARG A 10 -12.22 17.47 0.33
CA ARG A 10 -11.36 16.65 -0.53
C ARG A 10 -11.67 16.92 -2.00
N TRP A 11 -10.65 16.81 -2.84
CA TRP A 11 -10.74 16.86 -4.30
C TRP A 11 -10.09 15.61 -4.88
N MET A 12 -10.85 14.53 -5.00
CA MET A 12 -10.31 13.18 -5.30
C MET A 12 -9.68 13.06 -6.69
N ASP A 13 -10.05 13.91 -7.64
CA ASP A 13 -9.42 13.95 -8.96
C ASP A 13 -8.00 14.55 -8.94
N LYS A 14 -7.59 15.15 -7.82
CA LYS A 14 -6.24 15.70 -7.68
C LYS A 14 -5.28 14.59 -7.28
N THR A 15 -4.21 14.42 -8.08
CA THR A 15 -3.16 13.43 -7.88
C THR A 15 -2.62 13.35 -6.47
N ILE A 16 -2.32 14.50 -5.85
CA ILE A 16 -1.79 14.59 -4.49
C ILE A 16 -2.62 15.62 -3.73
N GLN A 17 -3.11 15.23 -2.56
CA GLN A 17 -3.74 16.10 -1.58
C GLN A 17 -3.00 15.97 -0.26
N ILE A 18 -2.39 17.06 0.20
CA ILE A 18 -1.75 17.13 1.52
C ILE A 18 -2.84 17.46 2.55
N VAL A 19 -2.99 16.60 3.55
CA VAL A 19 -3.97 16.74 4.61
C VAL A 19 -3.26 17.20 5.88
N ILE A 20 -3.69 18.34 6.41
CA ILE A 20 -3.22 18.89 7.69
C ILE A 20 -4.49 19.21 8.49
N SER A 21 -4.73 18.46 9.56
CA SER A 21 -5.92 18.59 10.39
C SER A 21 -5.63 19.42 11.64
N GLU A 22 -6.66 20.06 12.19
CA GLU A 22 -6.53 20.91 13.37
C GLU A 22 -6.08 20.15 14.63
N ASP A 23 -6.35 18.84 14.70
CA ASP A 23 -5.92 17.94 15.78
C ASP A 23 -4.46 17.45 15.64
N GLY A 24 -3.73 17.95 14.62
CA GLY A 24 -2.37 17.53 14.32
C GLY A 24 -2.26 16.27 13.45
N THR A 25 -3.38 15.66 13.05
CA THR A 25 -3.37 14.54 12.11
C THR A 25 -2.97 15.03 10.72
N CYS A 26 -1.84 14.52 10.25
CA CYS A 26 -1.29 14.82 8.93
C CYS A 26 -1.24 13.57 8.06
N GLY A 27 -1.43 13.74 6.75
CA GLY A 27 -1.36 12.63 5.81
C GLY A 27 -1.37 13.10 4.37
N ILE A 28 -1.28 12.15 3.44
CA ILE A 28 -1.40 12.42 2.01
C ILE A 28 -2.45 11.47 1.44
N ASN A 29 -3.34 12.01 0.62
CA ASN A 29 -4.22 11.23 -0.24
C ASN A 29 -3.71 11.31 -1.67
N MET A 30 -3.61 10.15 -2.34
CA MET A 30 -3.07 10.05 -3.69
C MET A 30 -4.07 9.36 -4.61
N GLU A 31 -4.35 9.99 -5.74
CA GLU A 31 -5.07 9.35 -6.85
C GLU A 31 -4.08 8.43 -7.60
N HIS A 32 -4.43 7.15 -7.75
CA HIS A 32 -3.49 6.08 -8.04
C HIS A 32 -3.28 5.82 -9.55
N SER A 33 -4.04 6.47 -10.43
CA SER A 33 -3.96 6.27 -11.88
C SER A 33 -2.64 6.75 -12.48
N VAL A 34 -2.03 7.79 -11.92
CA VAL A 34 -0.84 8.46 -12.48
C VAL A 34 0.49 8.09 -11.84
N ALA A 35 0.48 7.49 -10.64
CA ALA A 35 1.70 7.15 -9.89
C ALA A 35 1.50 5.99 -8.91
N GLU A 36 2.60 5.34 -8.56
CA GLU A 36 2.69 4.29 -7.54
C GLU A 36 3.17 4.83 -6.19
N GLY A 37 2.93 4.08 -5.11
CA GLY A 37 3.31 4.46 -3.76
C GLY A 37 4.80 4.78 -3.56
N ILE A 38 5.70 4.21 -4.37
CA ILE A 38 7.15 4.50 -4.28
C ILE A 38 7.48 5.96 -4.63
N ALA A 39 6.75 6.58 -5.57
CA ALA A 39 6.94 7.99 -5.89
C ALA A 39 6.51 8.88 -4.73
N LEU A 40 5.41 8.52 -4.07
CA LEU A 40 4.91 9.19 -2.87
C LEU A 40 5.88 9.02 -1.69
N GLY A 41 6.46 7.83 -1.51
CA GLY A 41 7.48 7.57 -0.48
C GLY A 41 8.67 8.52 -0.59
N HIS A 42 9.25 8.67 -1.79
CA HIS A 42 10.34 9.61 -2.04
C HIS A 42 9.95 11.08 -1.78
N LEU A 43 8.73 11.48 -2.15
CA LEU A 43 8.23 12.84 -1.88
C LEU A 43 8.16 13.10 -0.36
N ILE A 44 7.61 12.15 0.40
CA ILE A 44 7.48 12.23 1.85
C ILE A 44 8.86 12.28 2.51
N GLU A 45 9.77 11.38 2.14
CA GLU A 45 11.14 11.34 2.67
C GLU A 45 11.90 12.64 2.38
N HIS A 46 11.77 13.17 1.16
CA HIS A 46 12.38 14.44 0.79
C HIS A 46 11.84 15.59 1.64
N ALA A 47 10.52 15.68 1.79
CA ALA A 47 9.88 16.71 2.62
C ALA A 47 10.38 16.64 4.07
N PHE A 48 10.42 15.46 4.68
CA PHE A 48 10.93 15.28 6.05
C PHE A 48 12.42 15.61 6.18
N SER A 49 13.23 15.23 5.19
CA SER A 49 14.66 15.57 5.16
C SER A 49 14.88 17.09 5.11
N THR A 50 14.12 17.79 4.27
CA THR A 50 14.18 19.26 4.14
C THR A 50 13.71 19.95 5.42
N MET A 51 12.56 19.57 5.96
CA MET A 51 12.04 20.13 7.22
C MET A 51 12.99 19.91 8.40
N SER A 52 13.71 18.79 8.43
CA SER A 52 14.69 18.51 9.50
C SER A 52 15.92 19.41 9.41
N LYS A 53 16.32 19.81 8.19
CA LYS A 53 17.46 20.72 7.94
C LYS A 53 17.09 22.19 8.19
N GLU A 54 15.86 22.59 7.84
CA GLU A 54 15.40 23.98 7.97
C GLU A 54 15.05 24.41 9.40
N LYS A 55 14.97 23.47 10.36
CA LYS A 55 14.81 23.79 11.78
C LYS A 55 15.92 24.70 12.35
N GLU A 56 17.04 24.84 11.65
CA GLU A 56 18.16 25.70 12.03
C GLU A 56 18.07 27.12 11.45
N SER A 57 17.19 27.39 10.48
CA SER A 57 17.07 28.72 9.87
C SER A 57 15.89 29.50 10.46
N SER A 58 16.17 30.34 11.45
CA SER A 58 15.22 31.33 11.98
C SER A 58 15.05 32.52 11.01
N VAL A 59 14.74 32.25 9.75
CA VAL A 59 14.47 33.31 8.78
C VAL A 59 13.01 33.70 8.91
N THR A 60 12.75 34.71 9.74
CA THR A 60 11.50 35.46 9.68
C THR A 60 11.46 36.18 8.34
N HIS A 61 10.83 35.58 7.35
CA HIS A 61 10.45 36.31 6.15
C HIS A 61 9.47 37.41 6.58
N ALA A 62 9.89 38.69 6.45
CA ALA A 62 8.95 39.80 6.56
C ALA A 62 7.80 39.52 5.59
N PRO A 63 6.52 39.73 5.98
CA PRO A 63 5.40 39.47 5.09
C PRO A 63 5.59 40.33 3.84
N GLY A 64 6.03 39.68 2.76
CA GLY A 64 6.09 40.30 1.45
C GLY A 64 4.68 40.70 1.02
N SER A 65 4.57 41.62 0.07
CA SER A 65 3.29 42.04 -0.52
C SER A 65 2.69 40.95 -1.43
N LEU A 66 2.50 39.74 -0.90
CA LEU A 66 1.85 38.65 -1.60
C LEU A 66 0.33 38.93 -1.69
N PRO A 67 -0.31 38.57 -2.81
CA PRO A 67 -1.75 38.68 -2.92
C PRO A 67 -2.44 37.72 -1.93
N TYR A 68 -3.61 38.12 -1.44
CA TYR A 68 -4.44 37.26 -0.60
C TYR A 68 -4.97 36.06 -1.41
N PRO A 69 -5.14 34.89 -0.76
CA PRO A 69 -5.82 33.74 -1.37
C PRO A 69 -7.22 34.12 -1.89
N VAL A 70 -7.58 33.59 -3.07
CA VAL A 70 -8.87 33.87 -3.71
C VAL A 70 -9.85 32.73 -3.43
N TYR A 71 -11.02 33.07 -2.90
CA TYR A 71 -12.09 32.10 -2.67
C TYR A 71 -12.76 31.69 -3.99
N LEU A 72 -12.80 30.38 -4.26
CA LEU A 72 -13.47 29.83 -5.43
C LEU A 72 -14.99 29.81 -5.22
N ARG A 73 -15.73 30.45 -6.13
CA ARG A 73 -17.20 30.52 -6.10
C ARG A 73 -17.80 29.55 -7.10
N TRP A 74 -18.86 28.87 -6.71
CA TRP A 74 -19.60 27.91 -7.54
C TRP A 74 -21.03 28.38 -7.72
N ASN A 75 -21.56 28.30 -8.93
CA ASN A 75 -22.98 28.47 -9.21
C ASN A 75 -23.60 27.08 -9.36
N LEU A 76 -24.40 26.67 -8.37
CA LEU A 76 -24.93 25.31 -8.27
C LEU A 76 -26.40 25.31 -8.70
N SER A 77 -26.73 24.44 -9.66
CA SER A 77 -28.13 24.19 -10.03
C SER A 77 -28.79 23.23 -9.03
N ALA A 78 -30.12 23.14 -9.07
CA ALA A 78 -30.87 22.14 -8.30
C ALA A 78 -30.42 20.70 -8.61
N SER A 79 -30.05 20.42 -9.86
CA SER A 79 -29.54 19.09 -10.24
C SER A 79 -28.19 18.81 -9.60
N THR A 80 -27.25 19.76 -9.62
CA THR A 80 -25.93 19.60 -8.99
C THR A 80 -26.03 19.47 -7.48
N LEU A 81 -26.95 20.20 -6.83
CA LEU A 81 -27.22 20.02 -5.40
C LEU A 81 -27.75 18.62 -5.08
N ALA A 82 -28.61 18.06 -5.94
CA ALA A 82 -29.08 16.68 -5.81
C ALA A 82 -27.94 15.67 -6.00
N ASP A 83 -27.03 15.90 -6.95
CA ASP A 83 -25.82 15.08 -7.15
C ASP A 83 -24.92 15.09 -5.91
N ILE A 84 -24.67 16.27 -5.34
CA ILE A 84 -23.88 16.42 -4.10
C ILE A 84 -24.55 15.65 -2.96
N SER A 85 -25.87 15.71 -2.82
CA SER A 85 -26.59 14.95 -1.79
C SER A 85 -26.39 13.44 -1.97
N ARG A 86 -26.52 12.92 -3.19
CA ARG A 86 -26.29 11.48 -3.48
C ARG A 86 -24.84 11.07 -3.22
N ALA A 87 -23.87 11.94 -3.54
CA ALA A 87 -22.47 11.68 -3.28
C ALA A 87 -22.18 11.61 -1.78
N ARG A 88 -22.82 12.45 -0.96
CA ARG A 88 -22.72 12.38 0.52
C ARG A 88 -23.21 11.02 1.05
N ASP A 89 -24.42 10.61 0.66
CA ASP A 89 -24.99 9.31 1.07
C ASP A 89 -24.12 8.13 0.62
N THR A 90 -23.44 8.26 -0.52
CA THR A 90 -22.52 7.24 -1.02
C THR A 90 -21.24 7.19 -0.20
N VAL A 91 -20.64 8.34 0.10
CA VAL A 91 -19.44 8.43 0.95
C VAL A 91 -19.72 7.90 2.36
N ASP A 92 -20.87 8.22 2.94
CA ASP A 92 -21.20 7.76 4.30
C ASP A 92 -21.35 6.24 4.35
N ARG A 93 -22.04 5.64 3.38
CA ARG A 93 -22.11 4.17 3.26
C ARG A 93 -20.75 3.51 3.05
N LEU A 94 -19.86 4.15 2.27
CA LEU A 94 -18.50 3.65 2.08
C LEU A 94 -17.70 3.69 3.38
N VAL A 95 -17.83 4.76 4.16
CA VAL A 95 -17.17 4.89 5.47
C VAL A 95 -17.71 3.88 6.47
N GLU A 96 -19.02 3.66 6.50
CA GLU A 96 -19.66 2.66 7.38
C GLU A 96 -19.23 1.23 7.06
N ASN A 97 -18.93 0.93 5.78
CA ASN A 97 -18.51 -0.40 5.33
C ASN A 97 -16.97 -0.57 5.28
N PHE A 98 -16.20 0.39 5.79
CA PHE A 98 -14.74 0.33 5.78
C PHE A 98 -14.20 -0.11 7.14
N ASP A 99 -13.44 -1.22 7.16
CA ASP A 99 -12.74 -1.73 8.33
C ASP A 99 -11.22 -1.63 8.14
N LEU A 100 -10.53 -1.06 9.13
CA LEU A 100 -9.09 -0.85 9.12
C LEU A 100 -8.51 -1.13 10.50
N SER A 101 -7.55 -2.05 10.54
CA SER A 101 -6.73 -2.31 11.72
C SER A 101 -5.26 -2.05 11.40
N VAL A 102 -4.63 -1.16 12.17
CA VAL A 102 -3.19 -0.88 12.07
C VAL A 102 -2.47 -1.73 13.11
N PHE A 103 -1.85 -2.81 12.65
CA PHE A 103 -1.07 -3.71 13.50
C PHE A 103 0.42 -3.41 13.38
N ARG A 104 1.08 -3.14 14.51
CA ARG A 104 2.53 -2.97 14.61
C ARG A 104 3.14 -4.20 15.27
N PHE A 105 3.99 -4.91 14.53
CA PHE A 105 4.75 -6.04 15.05
C PHE A 105 6.11 -5.56 15.57
N ASP A 106 6.34 -5.70 16.88
CA ASP A 106 7.57 -5.24 17.54
C ASP A 106 8.51 -6.39 17.98
N GLY A 107 8.22 -7.64 17.61
CA GLY A 107 9.01 -8.80 18.04
C GLY A 107 10.37 -8.92 17.35
N TYR A 108 10.43 -8.60 16.06
CA TYR A 108 11.64 -8.53 15.25
C TYR A 108 11.36 -7.74 13.97
N GLY A 109 12.40 -7.48 13.18
CA GLY A 109 12.27 -6.78 11.91
C GLY A 109 13.16 -7.33 10.82
N ARG A 110 13.39 -6.49 9.80
CA ARG A 110 14.19 -6.78 8.61
C ARG A 110 15.51 -7.47 8.91
N ASP A 111 16.23 -7.01 9.93
CA ASP A 111 17.61 -7.45 10.20
C ASP A 111 17.64 -8.90 10.70
N PHE A 112 16.66 -9.32 11.50
CA PHE A 112 16.51 -10.74 11.88
C PHE A 112 16.29 -11.62 10.65
N ILE A 113 15.34 -11.24 9.78
CA ILE A 113 14.97 -12.04 8.60
C ILE A 113 16.16 -12.17 7.65
N LYS A 114 16.88 -11.07 7.40
CA LYS A 114 18.10 -11.07 6.58
C LYS A 114 19.19 -11.95 7.16
N ASN A 115 19.38 -11.96 8.49
CA ASN A 115 20.36 -12.81 9.15
C ASN A 115 20.05 -14.31 9.02
N GLN A 116 18.79 -14.67 8.71
CA GLN A 116 18.41 -16.04 8.36
C GLN A 116 18.57 -16.36 6.86
N GLY A 117 19.12 -15.44 6.05
CA GLY A 117 19.35 -15.63 4.62
C GLY A 117 18.09 -15.47 3.75
N MET A 118 17.04 -14.81 4.25
CA MET A 118 15.76 -14.67 3.55
C MET A 118 15.47 -13.23 3.11
N SER A 119 14.68 -13.09 2.04
CA SER A 119 14.06 -11.80 1.69
C SER A 119 12.99 -11.43 2.72
N PRO A 120 13.04 -10.24 3.35
CA PRO A 120 11.98 -9.74 4.23
C PRO A 120 10.61 -9.71 3.56
N ASP A 121 10.58 -9.39 2.28
CA ASP A 121 9.36 -9.30 1.48
C ASP A 121 8.71 -10.68 1.27
N ALA A 122 9.48 -11.65 0.76
CA ALA A 122 9.03 -13.03 0.59
C ALA A 122 8.59 -13.66 1.93
N TYR A 123 9.31 -13.36 3.01
CA TYR A 123 8.94 -13.80 4.35
C TYR A 123 7.55 -13.31 4.77
N ILE A 124 7.27 -12.02 4.58
CA ILE A 124 5.97 -11.42 4.93
C ILE A 124 4.86 -11.96 4.02
N GLN A 125 5.11 -12.12 2.72
CA GLN A 125 4.13 -12.70 1.79
C GLN A 125 3.70 -14.11 2.21
N LEU A 126 4.66 -14.97 2.56
CA LEU A 126 4.37 -16.31 3.05
C LEU A 126 3.67 -16.30 4.42
N ALA A 127 4.04 -15.39 5.32
CA ALA A 127 3.34 -15.22 6.59
C ALA A 127 1.86 -14.81 6.39
N LEU A 128 1.59 -13.94 5.40
CA LEU A 128 0.23 -13.58 5.00
C LEU A 128 -0.53 -14.77 4.41
N GLN A 129 0.09 -15.59 3.54
CA GLN A 129 -0.52 -16.82 3.03
C GLN A 129 -0.89 -17.80 4.16
N LEU A 130 0.03 -18.04 5.09
CA LEU A 130 -0.22 -18.90 6.25
C LEU A 130 -1.36 -18.35 7.12
N THR A 131 -1.38 -17.04 7.36
CA THR A 131 -2.42 -16.38 8.17
C THR A 131 -3.79 -16.49 7.50
N TYR A 132 -3.87 -16.20 6.21
CA TYR A 132 -5.12 -16.34 5.46
C TYR A 132 -5.62 -17.78 5.47
N TYR A 133 -4.74 -18.75 5.23
CA TYR A 133 -5.10 -20.16 5.25
C TYR A 133 -5.57 -20.63 6.64
N LYS A 134 -4.97 -20.14 7.74
CA LYS A 134 -5.43 -20.45 9.09
C LYS A 134 -6.86 -19.97 9.37
N ILE A 135 -7.24 -18.84 8.81
CA ILE A 135 -8.57 -18.23 9.02
C ILE A 135 -9.62 -18.87 8.10
N HIS A 136 -9.26 -19.15 6.84
CA HIS A 136 -10.22 -19.51 5.80
C HIS A 136 -10.12 -20.96 5.29
N GLY A 137 -9.08 -21.70 5.66
CA GLY A 137 -8.87 -23.10 5.25
C GLY A 137 -8.45 -23.29 3.79
N THR A 138 -8.18 -22.22 3.05
CA THR A 138 -7.75 -22.26 1.65
C THR A 138 -6.70 -21.19 1.35
N LEU A 139 -5.92 -21.39 0.29
CA LEU A 139 -5.19 -20.30 -0.35
C LEU A 139 -6.14 -19.45 -1.18
N THR A 140 -5.75 -18.21 -1.44
CA THR A 140 -6.48 -17.29 -2.32
C THR A 140 -5.56 -16.66 -3.35
N SER A 141 -6.13 -16.22 -4.46
CA SER A 141 -5.41 -15.44 -5.47
C SER A 141 -4.89 -14.16 -4.81
N THR A 142 -3.57 -14.04 -4.73
CA THR A 142 -2.91 -12.90 -4.07
C THR A 142 -2.35 -11.96 -5.13
N TYR A 143 -2.56 -10.66 -4.92
CA TYR A 143 -1.97 -9.61 -5.72
C TYR A 143 -0.85 -8.96 -4.91
N GLU A 144 0.37 -9.05 -5.42
CA GLU A 144 1.51 -8.27 -4.94
C GLU A 144 2.06 -7.45 -6.10
N SER A 145 2.28 -6.15 -5.86
CA SER A 145 2.74 -5.23 -6.91
C SER A 145 4.24 -5.36 -7.14
N ALA A 146 4.65 -5.80 -8.34
CA ALA A 146 6.04 -5.79 -8.79
C ALA A 146 6.33 -4.57 -9.67
N SER A 147 7.23 -3.68 -9.25
CA SER A 147 7.66 -2.56 -10.10
C SER A 147 8.45 -3.04 -11.31
N VAL A 148 7.94 -2.76 -12.52
CA VAL A 148 8.62 -3.02 -13.81
C VAL A 148 9.23 -1.75 -14.42
N ARG A 149 9.50 -0.74 -13.59
CA ARG A 149 10.08 0.57 -13.97
C ARG A 149 11.48 0.51 -14.63
N ARG A 150 12.07 -0.68 -14.71
CA ARG A 150 13.28 -0.93 -15.52
C ARG A 150 13.01 -0.80 -17.01
N PHE A 151 11.76 -0.98 -17.44
CA PHE A 151 11.31 -0.78 -18.80
C PHE A 151 10.74 0.63 -19.00
N ARG A 152 10.76 1.10 -20.26
CA ARG A 152 10.21 2.40 -20.63
C ARG A 152 8.71 2.45 -20.29
N GLN A 153 8.29 3.46 -19.52
CA GLN A 153 6.92 3.62 -19.03
C GLN A 153 6.40 2.43 -18.19
N GLY A 154 7.29 1.56 -17.72
CA GLY A 154 6.92 0.43 -16.88
C GLY A 154 6.30 0.92 -15.57
N ARG A 155 5.10 0.43 -15.26
CA ARG A 155 4.42 0.63 -13.98
C ARG A 155 4.66 -0.57 -13.08
N VAL A 156 3.66 -1.45 -12.99
CA VAL A 156 3.67 -2.64 -12.14
C VAL A 156 3.16 -3.85 -12.90
N ASP A 157 3.70 -5.02 -12.59
CA ASP A 157 3.13 -6.33 -12.92
C ASP A 157 2.76 -7.04 -11.59
N VAL A 158 2.25 -8.27 -11.65
CA VAL A 158 1.66 -8.97 -10.50
C VAL A 158 2.52 -10.15 -10.07
N ILE A 159 2.93 -10.15 -8.80
CA ILE A 159 3.50 -11.32 -8.13
C ILE A 159 2.35 -12.10 -7.48
N ARG A 160 2.35 -13.42 -7.67
CA ARG A 160 1.33 -14.33 -7.14
C ARG A 160 1.92 -15.21 -6.04
N ALA A 161 1.78 -14.76 -4.79
CA ALA A 161 2.37 -15.45 -3.63
C ALA A 161 1.70 -16.80 -3.26
N ASN A 162 0.57 -17.14 -3.88
CA ASN A 162 -0.20 -18.35 -3.60
C ASN A 162 0.33 -19.59 -4.32
N SER A 163 1.64 -19.83 -4.23
CA SER A 163 2.34 -20.88 -4.98
C SER A 163 2.08 -22.29 -4.46
N PRO A 164 2.33 -23.33 -5.29
CA PRO A 164 2.31 -24.72 -4.83
C PRO A 164 3.28 -24.98 -3.67
N ALA A 165 4.47 -24.36 -3.69
CA ALA A 165 5.45 -24.47 -2.61
C ALA A 165 4.90 -23.87 -1.29
N ALA A 166 4.27 -22.70 -1.37
CA ALA A 166 3.60 -22.09 -0.22
C ALA A 166 2.48 -23.00 0.32
N GLN A 167 1.68 -23.63 -0.56
CA GLN A 167 0.62 -24.56 -0.14
C GLN A 167 1.17 -25.76 0.61
N THR A 168 2.23 -26.39 0.08
CA THR A 168 2.87 -27.57 0.68
C THR A 168 3.42 -27.23 2.06
N TRP A 169 4.15 -26.12 2.17
CA TRP A 169 4.66 -25.63 3.45
C TRP A 169 3.55 -25.35 4.47
N ILE A 170 2.48 -24.66 4.06
CA ILE A 170 1.36 -24.32 4.95
C ILE A 170 0.67 -25.57 5.47
N LYS A 171 0.41 -26.57 4.63
CA LYS A 171 -0.19 -27.85 5.05
C LYS A 171 0.68 -28.57 6.07
N ALA A 172 2.00 -28.61 5.87
CA ALA A 172 2.95 -29.18 6.83
C ALA A 172 2.96 -28.39 8.15
N MET A 173 2.99 -27.05 8.08
CA MET A 173 2.96 -26.18 9.26
C MET A 173 1.71 -26.39 10.13
N LEU A 174 0.56 -26.62 9.49
CA LEU A 174 -0.73 -26.84 10.15
C LEU A 174 -0.99 -28.31 10.55
N GLY A 175 -0.02 -29.22 10.33
CA GLY A 175 -0.15 -30.63 10.69
C GLY A 175 -1.15 -31.40 9.83
N GLN A 176 -1.50 -30.90 8.65
CA GLN A 176 -2.34 -31.60 7.68
C GLN A 176 -1.55 -32.65 6.88
N THR A 177 -0.22 -32.50 6.87
CA THR A 177 0.74 -33.48 6.38
C THR A 177 1.66 -33.85 7.53
N GLU A 178 1.93 -35.14 7.73
CA GLU A 178 2.91 -35.59 8.73
C GLU A 178 4.29 -35.05 8.34
N SER A 179 4.91 -34.27 9.22
CA SER A 179 6.15 -33.55 8.92
C SER A 179 6.91 -33.24 10.21
N THR A 180 8.21 -33.49 10.21
CA THR A 180 9.11 -33.11 11.32
C THR A 180 9.32 -31.59 11.35
N ALA A 181 9.93 -31.08 12.43
CA ALA A 181 10.29 -29.66 12.51
C ALA A 181 11.27 -29.26 11.39
N GLN A 182 12.21 -30.15 11.06
CA GLN A 182 13.18 -29.97 9.98
C GLN A 182 12.50 -29.93 8.61
N ASP A 183 11.51 -30.81 8.36
CA ASP A 183 10.74 -30.79 7.11
C ASP A 183 10.00 -29.46 6.94
N LYS A 184 9.38 -28.94 8.02
CA LYS A 184 8.67 -27.66 7.99
C LYS A 184 9.61 -26.49 7.66
N ILE A 185 10.82 -26.48 8.19
CA ILE A 185 11.83 -25.46 7.88
C ILE A 185 12.29 -25.60 6.42
N HIS A 186 12.53 -26.81 5.94
CA HIS A 186 12.93 -27.05 4.55
C HIS A 186 11.86 -26.57 3.57
N LEU A 187 10.60 -26.98 3.77
CA LEU A 187 9.47 -26.56 2.94
C LEU A 187 9.28 -25.03 2.99
N PHE A 188 9.53 -24.40 4.14
CA PHE A 188 9.50 -22.96 4.24
C PHE A 188 10.54 -22.30 3.34
N MET A 189 11.79 -22.78 3.39
CA MET A 189 12.87 -22.25 2.56
C MET A 189 12.59 -22.47 1.07
N GLU A 190 12.02 -23.61 0.69
CA GLU A 190 11.59 -23.86 -0.69
C GLU A 190 10.53 -22.84 -1.15
N ALA A 191 9.54 -22.56 -0.31
CA ALA A 191 8.52 -21.55 -0.60
C ALA A 191 9.12 -20.14 -0.69
N VAL A 192 10.11 -19.81 0.15
CA VAL A 192 10.84 -18.52 0.09
C VAL A 192 11.60 -18.40 -1.23
N HIS A 193 12.34 -19.43 -1.63
CA HIS A 193 13.08 -19.45 -2.89
C HIS A 193 12.14 -19.29 -4.09
N TRP A 194 11.03 -20.05 -4.11
CA TRP A 194 10.02 -19.92 -5.16
C TRP A 194 9.50 -18.48 -5.27
N GLN A 195 9.18 -17.84 -4.14
CA GLN A 195 8.66 -16.47 -4.11
C GLN A 195 9.70 -15.47 -4.63
N GLN A 196 10.98 -15.65 -4.29
CA GLN A 196 12.06 -14.80 -4.76
C GLN A 196 12.31 -14.94 -6.27
N ASP A 197 12.30 -16.17 -6.78
CA ASP A 197 12.49 -16.44 -8.21
C ASP A 197 11.33 -15.85 -9.01
N TYR A 198 10.08 -16.08 -8.58
CA TYR A 198 8.90 -15.51 -9.24
C TYR A 198 8.90 -13.97 -9.20
N THR A 199 9.32 -13.38 -8.08
CA THR A 199 9.51 -11.94 -7.95
C THR A 199 10.53 -11.42 -8.96
N LEU A 200 11.68 -12.09 -9.07
CA LEU A 200 12.73 -11.74 -10.02
C LEU A 200 12.24 -11.80 -11.47
N ASP A 201 11.58 -12.89 -11.85
CA ASP A 201 11.00 -13.06 -13.17
C ASP A 201 9.99 -11.94 -13.49
N THR A 202 9.11 -11.63 -12.54
CA THR A 202 8.09 -10.59 -12.71
C THR A 202 8.70 -9.21 -12.91
N VAL A 203 9.69 -8.81 -12.09
CA VAL A 203 10.36 -7.49 -12.24
C VAL A 203 11.24 -7.43 -13.50
N LEU A 204 11.61 -8.58 -14.06
CA LEU A 204 12.28 -8.73 -15.36
C LEU A 204 11.31 -8.78 -16.54
N GLY A 205 10.00 -8.61 -16.31
CA GLY A 205 8.99 -8.57 -17.37
C GLY A 205 8.59 -9.96 -17.89
N TYR A 206 8.91 -11.02 -17.16
CA TYR A 206 8.46 -12.39 -17.44
C TYR A 206 7.19 -12.78 -16.65
N GLY A 207 6.55 -11.80 -15.98
CA GLY A 207 5.24 -11.98 -15.37
C GLY A 207 4.16 -12.26 -16.41
N ILE A 208 3.10 -12.96 -16.00
CA ILE A 208 2.06 -13.45 -16.91
C ILE A 208 0.83 -12.54 -16.96
N ASP A 209 0.57 -11.79 -15.89
CA ASP A 209 -0.70 -11.07 -15.70
C ASP A 209 -0.90 -9.98 -16.77
N LEU A 210 0.11 -9.14 -16.99
CA LEU A 210 0.05 -8.13 -18.04
C LEU A 210 0.14 -8.72 -19.45
N HIS A 211 0.82 -9.84 -19.63
CA HIS A 211 0.86 -10.54 -20.92
C HIS A 211 -0.54 -11.01 -21.31
N LEU A 212 -1.28 -11.63 -20.39
CA LEU A 212 -2.62 -12.16 -20.64
C LEU A 212 -3.69 -11.05 -20.78
N LEU A 213 -3.42 -9.85 -20.27
CA LEU A 213 -4.30 -8.70 -20.41
C LEU A 213 -4.26 -8.09 -21.83
N GLY A 214 -3.09 -8.14 -22.49
CA GLY A 214 -2.84 -7.51 -23.79
C GLY A 214 -3.15 -8.40 -24.99
#